data_AF-A0A1W1CUD5-F1
#
_entry.id   AF-A0A1W1CUD5-F1
#
_cell.length_a   1.000
_cell.length_b   1.000
_cell.length_c   1.000
_cell.angle_alpha   90.00
_cell.angle_beta   90.00
_cell.angle_gamma   90.00
#
_symmetry.space_group_name_H-M   'P 1'
#
loop_
_entity.id
_entity.type
_entity.pdbx_description
1 polymer ?
#
loop_
_entity_poly.entity_id
_entity_poly.type
_entity_poly.pdbx_seq_one_letter_code
_entity_poly.pdbx_strand_id
1 'polypeptide(L)'
;MIKKFRLILVFLTLFTYTHANEEIDISSTTLKNGAIILSIHLMNVGPKDWIAVYPKNSDTSWANVIDWRWVKRLPNQEGLNRNLYKGASRIKKPGEYRVLYFKNNSYTIYKSFDFTIKKIDSFVEKLWFDPIIPGNPIAQITVNGFTHGVTAPASDEWIGIYKKDDDNSWGNVIQWVWTKDLKFKRRSARYTNYLDMYLDTNKYEVGAEYEARYFLNNSFDTHKKIKFKFTIPNKLKGFYSSVANSIYVTLNEPNFSPNPKDWFGIYKVGDSNAWVNVVRWVWAKNLKARSNYRHYFDYQFKNIDLEEGKYEIRYFLNNSFTVNHKSDPFIIK
;
A
#
# COMPACT_ATOMS: atom_id res chain seq x y z
N MET A 1 65.71 52.24 60.52
CA MET A 1 64.40 52.83 60.85
C MET A 1 63.93 53.64 59.64
N ILE A 2 63.18 53.03 58.72
CA ILE A 2 62.80 53.65 57.43
C ILE A 2 61.27 53.74 57.41
N LYS A 3 60.72 54.97 57.40
CA LYS A 3 59.28 55.22 57.28
C LYS A 3 58.89 55.53 55.83
N LYS A 4 58.17 54.57 55.29
CA LYS A 4 57.23 54.51 54.15
C LYS A 4 56.79 55.85 53.52
N PHE A 5 57.04 55.99 52.23
CA PHE A 5 56.18 56.74 51.29
C PHE A 5 55.32 55.73 50.52
N ARG A 6 54.00 55.92 50.50
CA ARG A 6 53.07 55.13 49.66
C ARG A 6 52.94 55.82 48.31
N LEU A 7 53.45 55.20 47.25
CA LEU A 7 53.13 55.57 45.88
C LEU A 7 52.00 54.63 45.40
N ILE A 8 50.86 55.20 45.02
CA ILE A 8 49.75 54.50 44.40
C ILE A 8 50.13 54.24 42.94
N LEU A 9 50.30 52.96 42.59
CA LEU A 9 50.54 52.52 41.21
C LEU A 9 49.16 52.24 40.57
N VAL A 10 48.78 53.08 39.60
CA VAL A 10 47.62 52.87 38.74
C VAL A 10 48.01 51.81 37.70
N PHE A 11 47.41 50.63 37.77
CA PHE A 11 47.52 49.62 36.72
C PHE A 11 46.55 49.96 35.58
N LEU A 12 47.10 50.29 34.42
CA LEU A 12 46.36 50.40 33.16
C LEU A 12 46.03 48.98 32.69
N THR A 13 44.77 48.56 32.77
CA THR A 13 44.32 47.27 32.22
C THR A 13 44.10 47.41 30.72
N LEU A 14 44.95 46.74 29.92
CA LEU A 14 44.66 46.47 28.51
C LEU A 14 43.44 45.54 28.43
N PHE A 15 42.35 46.02 27.85
CA PHE A 15 41.26 45.16 27.41
C PHE A 15 41.71 44.34 26.20
N THR A 16 41.87 43.03 26.38
CA THR A 16 41.87 42.08 25.27
C THR A 16 40.42 41.89 24.82
N TYR A 17 40.09 42.34 23.62
CA TYR A 17 38.85 41.95 22.95
C TYR A 17 38.94 40.45 22.65
N THR A 18 38.24 39.64 23.43
CA THR A 18 37.97 38.25 23.05
C THR A 18 36.96 38.26 21.92
N HIS A 19 37.40 37.90 20.70
CA HIS A 19 36.49 37.67 19.59
C HIS A 19 35.55 36.53 19.97
N ALA A 20 34.27 36.83 20.15
CA ALA A 20 33.23 35.82 20.29
C ALA A 20 33.26 34.92 19.04
N ASN A 21 33.46 33.62 19.22
CA ASN A 21 33.43 32.65 18.15
C ASN A 21 32.07 32.72 17.44
N GLU A 22 32.06 32.92 16.12
CA GLU A 22 30.83 32.82 15.31
C GLU A 22 30.32 31.37 15.32
N GLU A 23 29.40 31.08 16.24
CA GLU A 23 28.67 29.81 16.31
C GLU A 23 27.67 29.73 15.16
N ILE A 24 27.67 28.62 14.44
CA ILE A 24 26.66 28.31 13.43
C ILE A 24 26.05 26.98 13.83
N ASP A 25 24.75 27.01 14.13
CA ASP A 25 23.98 25.83 14.47
C ASP A 25 23.12 25.43 13.27
N ILE A 26 23.24 24.17 12.83
CA ILE A 26 22.47 23.65 11.71
C ILE A 26 21.69 22.44 12.18
N SER A 27 20.37 22.54 12.04
CA SER A 27 19.48 21.39 12.17
C SER A 27 18.77 21.17 10.84
N SER A 28 18.59 19.90 10.49
CA SER A 28 17.73 19.51 9.38
C SER A 28 16.52 18.78 9.94
N THR A 29 15.35 19.05 9.38
CA THR A 29 14.12 18.33 9.72
C THR A 29 13.46 17.88 8.43
N THR A 30 13.31 16.57 8.28
CA THR A 30 12.57 15.97 7.18
C THR A 30 11.07 16.13 7.43
N LEU A 31 10.37 16.83 6.55
CA LEU A 31 8.91 16.98 6.61
C LEU A 31 8.21 15.73 6.06
N LYS A 32 6.97 15.52 6.50
CA LYS A 32 6.10 14.40 6.12
C LYS A 32 5.82 14.27 4.61
N ASN A 33 6.14 15.29 3.81
CA ASN A 33 5.98 15.30 2.35
C ASN A 33 7.31 15.12 1.58
N GLY A 34 8.39 14.72 2.27
CA GLY A 34 9.72 14.56 1.68
C GLY A 34 10.47 15.87 1.45
N ALA A 35 9.90 17.03 1.77
CA ALA A 35 10.64 18.28 1.78
C ALA A 35 11.54 18.34 3.01
N ILE A 36 12.76 18.86 2.84
CA ILE A 36 13.67 19.09 3.97
C ILE A 36 13.64 20.57 4.30
N ILE A 37 13.35 20.84 5.57
CA ILE A 37 13.63 22.15 6.15
C ILE A 37 15.05 22.07 6.67
N LEU A 38 15.90 22.90 6.10
CA LEU A 38 17.21 23.18 6.65
C LEU A 38 17.10 24.45 7.48
N SER A 39 17.28 24.31 8.79
CA SER A 39 17.39 25.43 9.72
C SER A 39 18.86 25.74 9.90
N ILE A 40 19.30 26.85 9.32
CA ILE A 40 20.67 27.36 9.52
C ILE A 40 20.59 28.58 10.42
N HIS A 41 21.23 28.50 11.58
CA HIS A 41 21.40 29.62 12.49
C HIS A 41 22.76 30.26 12.24
N LEU A 42 22.76 31.42 11.61
CA LEU A 42 23.95 32.21 11.33
C LEU A 42 23.93 33.48 12.19
N MET A 43 24.97 33.67 13.00
CA MET A 43 25.25 34.97 13.63
C MET A 43 25.88 35.90 12.59
N ASN A 44 25.48 37.17 12.57
CA ASN A 44 26.02 38.22 11.70
C ASN A 44 25.98 37.91 10.18
N VAL A 45 24.77 37.94 9.61
CA VAL A 45 24.55 37.79 8.16
C VAL A 45 24.36 39.15 7.49
N GLY A 46 24.98 39.30 6.32
CA GLY A 46 24.79 40.42 5.41
C GLY A 46 23.70 40.16 4.37
N PRO A 47 23.11 41.23 3.79
CA PRO A 47 22.06 41.12 2.78
C PRO A 47 22.52 40.50 1.44
N LYS A 48 23.84 40.34 1.26
CA LYS A 48 24.48 39.73 0.10
C LYS A 48 25.02 38.33 0.39
N ASP A 49 24.69 37.74 1.54
CA ASP A 49 25.14 36.40 1.86
C ASP A 49 24.17 35.38 1.23
N TRP A 50 24.66 34.21 0.84
CA TRP A 50 23.85 33.19 0.17
C TRP A 50 24.30 31.78 0.54
N ILE A 51 23.40 30.82 0.32
CA ILE A 51 23.62 29.40 0.54
C ILE A 51 23.32 28.61 -0.73
N ALA A 52 23.98 27.47 -0.89
CA ALA A 52 23.66 26.48 -1.92
C ALA A 52 23.79 25.05 -1.40
N VAL A 53 22.97 24.16 -1.96
CA VAL A 53 22.90 22.74 -1.62
C VAL A 53 23.45 21.90 -2.75
N TYR A 54 24.32 20.95 -2.40
CA TYR A 54 25.02 20.07 -3.31
C TYR A 54 24.91 18.61 -2.83
N PRO A 55 25.03 17.61 -3.72
CA PRO A 55 25.43 16.27 -3.32
C PRO A 55 26.78 16.32 -2.57
N LYS A 56 26.92 15.59 -1.45
CA LYS A 56 28.09 15.69 -0.55
C LYS A 56 29.45 15.50 -1.24
N ASN A 57 29.50 14.60 -2.24
CA ASN A 57 30.73 14.23 -2.95
C ASN A 57 30.88 14.91 -4.32
N SER A 58 30.04 15.88 -4.64
CA SER A 58 30.16 16.65 -5.89
C SER A 58 31.11 17.84 -5.72
N ASP A 59 31.64 18.33 -6.84
CA ASP A 59 32.33 19.61 -6.87
C ASP A 59 31.35 20.78 -6.70
N THR A 60 31.88 21.98 -6.48
CA THR A 60 31.08 23.19 -6.25
C THR A 60 30.68 23.91 -7.54
N SER A 61 30.69 23.23 -8.70
CA SER A 61 30.24 23.82 -9.95
C SER A 61 28.72 24.07 -9.91
N TRP A 62 28.28 25.11 -10.63
CA TRP A 62 26.85 25.44 -10.73
C TRP A 62 25.99 24.29 -11.29
N ALA A 63 26.58 23.38 -12.06
CA ALA A 63 25.89 22.20 -12.58
C ALA A 63 25.42 21.24 -11.47
N ASN A 64 26.10 21.25 -10.32
CA ASN A 64 25.80 20.41 -9.17
C ASN A 64 24.91 21.08 -8.12
N VAL A 65 24.49 22.33 -8.36
CA VAL A 65 23.59 23.05 -7.46
C VAL A 65 22.19 22.47 -7.55
N ILE A 66 21.75 21.86 -6.45
CA ILE A 66 20.38 21.33 -6.31
C ILE A 66 19.40 22.46 -6.03
N ASP A 67 19.80 23.41 -5.19
CA ASP A 67 19.04 24.59 -4.82
C ASP A 67 19.99 25.63 -4.24
N TRP A 68 19.63 26.90 -4.33
CA TRP A 68 20.40 28.00 -3.77
C TRP A 68 19.48 29.17 -3.41
N ARG A 69 19.84 29.96 -2.39
CA ARG A 69 19.10 31.16 -2.01
C ARG A 69 19.99 32.21 -1.35
N TRP A 70 19.61 33.47 -1.51
CA TRP A 70 20.07 34.56 -0.65
C TRP A 70 19.59 34.38 0.78
N VAL A 71 20.47 34.66 1.75
CA VAL A 71 20.13 34.73 3.16
C VAL A 71 19.33 36.01 3.39
N LYS A 72 18.10 35.86 3.89
CA LYS A 72 17.25 36.98 4.29
C LYS A 72 17.27 37.12 5.80
N ARG A 73 17.53 38.33 6.28
CA ARG A 73 17.27 38.69 7.69
C ARG A 73 15.75 38.70 7.90
N LEU A 74 15.26 37.86 8.82
CA LEU A 74 13.86 37.95 9.23
C LEU A 74 13.68 39.13 10.20
N PRO A 75 12.51 39.77 10.22
CA PRO A 75 12.18 40.75 11.27
C PRO A 75 12.31 40.06 12.63
N ASN A 76 12.95 40.73 13.60
CA ASN A 76 13.11 40.23 14.97
C ASN A 76 11.75 39.72 15.49
N GLN A 77 11.60 38.42 15.66
CA GLN A 77 10.52 37.86 16.47
C GLN A 77 11.00 38.00 17.92
N GLU A 78 10.33 38.84 18.72
CA GLU A 78 10.69 39.08 20.11
C GLU A 78 10.91 37.74 20.86
N GLY A 79 12.03 37.65 21.56
CA GLY A 79 12.43 36.47 22.34
C GLY A 79 13.33 35.47 21.61
N LEU A 80 13.58 35.63 20.31
CA LEU A 80 14.41 34.74 19.51
C LEU A 80 15.25 35.54 18.51
N ASN A 81 16.51 35.82 18.86
CA ASN A 81 17.53 36.34 17.92
C ASN A 81 17.87 35.26 16.87
N ARG A 82 16.91 34.91 16.00
CA ARG A 82 17.00 33.81 15.04
C ARG A 82 16.78 34.34 13.63
N ASN A 83 17.87 34.48 12.87
CA ASN A 83 17.82 34.53 11.40
C ASN A 83 17.35 33.15 10.92
N LEU A 84 16.04 32.91 10.91
CA LEU A 84 15.48 31.64 10.49
C LEU A 84 15.43 31.63 8.95
N TYR A 85 16.23 30.80 8.31
CA TYR A 85 15.97 30.45 6.92
C TYR A 85 14.81 29.44 6.87
N LYS A 86 13.72 29.80 6.18
CA LYS A 86 12.59 28.89 5.89
C LYS A 86 12.45 28.76 4.38
N GLY A 87 13.20 27.84 3.78
CA GLY A 87 13.09 27.48 2.37
C GLY A 87 12.81 26.00 2.21
N ALA A 88 11.81 25.66 1.39
CA ALA A 88 11.55 24.28 0.99
C ALA A 88 12.39 23.95 -0.24
N SER A 89 13.45 23.16 -0.07
CA SER A 89 14.19 22.62 -1.21
C SER A 89 13.47 21.39 -1.74
N ARG A 90 13.37 21.26 -3.08
CA ARG A 90 12.79 20.09 -3.75
C ARG A 90 13.83 18.98 -3.90
N ILE A 91 14.50 18.61 -2.81
CA ILE A 91 15.41 17.45 -2.82
C ILE A 91 14.53 16.20 -2.77
N LYS A 92 14.29 15.61 -3.94
CA LYS A 92 13.33 14.50 -4.11
C LYS A 92 13.92 13.12 -3.81
N LYS A 93 15.22 13.03 -3.58
CA LYS A 93 15.95 11.77 -3.45
C LYS A 93 16.59 11.67 -2.05
N PRO A 94 16.55 10.49 -1.42
CA PRO A 94 17.41 10.18 -0.28
C PRO A 94 18.88 10.26 -0.67
N GLY A 95 19.75 10.58 0.27
CA GLY A 95 21.19 10.67 0.02
C GLY A 95 21.94 11.55 1.02
N GLU A 96 23.24 11.68 0.80
CA GLU A 96 24.11 12.58 1.55
C GLU A 96 24.31 13.89 0.78
N TYR A 97 24.13 14.99 1.47
CA TYR A 97 24.14 16.33 0.91
C TYR A 97 25.01 17.25 1.75
N ARG A 98 25.42 18.35 1.12
CA ARG A 98 26.18 19.41 1.75
C ARG A 98 25.53 20.75 1.47
N VAL A 99 25.52 21.60 2.47
CA VAL A 99 25.16 23.00 2.35
C VAL A 99 26.43 23.82 2.44
N LEU A 100 26.61 24.73 1.49
CA LEU A 100 27.69 25.70 1.47
C LEU A 100 27.12 27.08 1.75
N TYR A 101 27.82 27.85 2.59
CA TYR A 101 27.49 29.23 2.92
C TYR A 101 28.59 30.17 2.39
N PHE A 102 28.16 31.29 1.82
CA PHE A 102 29.00 32.26 1.14
C PHE A 102 28.67 33.67 1.64
N LYS A 103 29.71 34.47 1.92
CA LYS A 103 29.58 35.87 2.36
C LYS A 103 29.71 36.86 1.20
N ASN A 104 28.97 37.95 1.26
CA ASN A 104 29.10 39.13 0.40
C ASN A 104 29.15 38.84 -1.11
N ASN A 105 28.25 37.99 -1.60
CA ASN A 105 28.17 37.55 -3.00
C ASN A 105 29.50 36.97 -3.55
N SER A 106 30.29 36.35 -2.68
CA SER A 106 31.49 35.62 -3.06
C SER A 106 31.15 34.18 -3.47
N TYR A 107 32.07 33.55 -4.20
CA TYR A 107 32.09 32.10 -4.46
C TYR A 107 33.09 31.35 -3.56
N THR A 108 33.80 32.06 -2.69
CA THR A 108 34.65 31.45 -1.66
C THR A 108 33.78 30.87 -0.56
N ILE A 109 33.94 29.57 -0.33
CA ILE A 109 33.22 28.84 0.72
C ILE A 109 33.59 29.45 2.07
N TYR A 110 32.60 29.97 2.79
CA TYR A 110 32.80 30.47 4.14
C TYR A 110 32.66 29.35 5.17
N LYS A 111 31.62 28.53 5.07
CA LYS A 111 31.41 27.30 5.86
C LYS A 111 30.68 26.23 5.06
N SER A 112 30.83 24.97 5.48
CA SER A 112 30.19 23.80 4.88
C SER A 112 29.58 22.89 5.95
N PHE A 113 28.44 22.28 5.64
CA PHE A 113 27.74 21.40 6.57
C PHE A 113 27.11 20.22 5.84
N ASP A 114 27.36 19.03 6.36
CA ASP A 114 26.86 17.79 5.76
C ASP A 114 25.57 17.37 6.47
N PHE A 115 24.62 16.85 5.70
CA PHE A 115 23.36 16.31 6.20
C PHE A 115 22.90 15.12 5.36
N THR A 116 22.07 14.27 5.95
CA THR A 116 21.54 13.08 5.27
C THR A 116 20.03 13.16 5.18
N ILE A 117 19.52 13.02 3.97
CA ILE A 117 18.10 12.80 3.73
C ILE A 117 17.88 11.29 3.77
N LYS A 118 17.24 10.82 4.84
CA LYS A 118 16.80 9.43 4.90
C LYS A 118 15.60 9.22 3.99
N LYS A 119 15.52 8.02 3.41
CA LYS A 119 14.34 7.59 2.68
C LYS A 119 13.15 7.56 3.63
N ILE A 120 12.03 8.15 3.22
CA ILE A 120 10.76 7.96 3.90
C ILE A 120 10.14 6.73 3.28
N ASP A 121 10.17 5.63 4.02
CA ASP A 121 9.44 4.44 3.65
C ASP A 121 7.94 4.74 3.70
N SER A 122 7.19 4.25 2.72
CA SER A 122 5.73 4.35 2.78
C SER A 122 5.24 3.57 3.99
N PHE A 123 4.51 4.25 4.87
CA PHE A 123 3.80 3.55 5.93
C PHE A 123 2.59 2.83 5.34
N VAL A 124 2.57 1.49 5.42
CA VAL A 124 1.42 0.67 5.08
C VAL A 124 0.71 0.25 6.36
N GLU A 125 -0.47 0.82 6.59
CA GLU A 125 -1.29 0.49 7.75
C GLU A 125 -1.86 -0.93 7.60
N LYS A 126 -2.47 -1.20 6.44
CA LYS A 126 -3.25 -2.42 6.22
C LYS A 126 -3.20 -2.87 4.76
N LEU A 127 -3.11 -4.18 4.59
CA LEU A 127 -3.43 -4.86 3.34
C LEU A 127 -4.79 -5.52 3.50
N TRP A 128 -5.59 -5.57 2.43
CA TRP A 128 -6.80 -6.39 2.37
C TRP A 128 -6.88 -7.14 1.05
N PHE A 129 -7.56 -8.27 1.07
CA PHE A 129 -7.92 -9.02 -0.13
C PHE A 129 -9.42 -8.85 -0.38
N ASP A 130 -9.76 -8.36 -1.56
CA ASP A 130 -11.14 -8.34 -2.05
C ASP A 130 -11.33 -9.56 -2.95
N PRO A 131 -12.09 -10.58 -2.52
CA PRO A 131 -12.33 -11.77 -3.33
C PRO A 131 -13.27 -11.47 -4.50
N ILE A 132 -13.32 -12.39 -5.46
CA ILE A 132 -14.37 -12.41 -6.47
C ILE A 132 -15.71 -12.54 -5.75
N ILE A 133 -16.70 -11.73 -6.13
CA ILE A 133 -18.06 -11.80 -5.60
C ILE A 133 -19.07 -11.87 -6.76
N PRO A 134 -20.29 -12.38 -6.52
CA PRO A 134 -21.32 -12.35 -7.55
C PRO A 134 -21.57 -10.94 -8.09
N GLY A 135 -21.54 -10.77 -9.41
CA GLY A 135 -21.71 -9.47 -10.07
C GLY A 135 -20.44 -8.61 -10.16
N ASN A 136 -19.33 -9.01 -9.53
CA ASN A 136 -18.02 -8.37 -9.72
C ASN A 136 -16.93 -9.45 -9.88
N PRO A 137 -16.51 -9.76 -11.13
CA PRO A 137 -15.58 -10.84 -11.43
C PRO A 137 -14.11 -10.52 -11.08
N ILE A 138 -13.86 -9.44 -10.34
CA ILE A 138 -12.52 -8.93 -10.07
C ILE A 138 -12.09 -9.32 -8.66
N ALA A 139 -10.91 -9.97 -8.56
CA ALA A 139 -10.18 -10.10 -7.31
C ALA A 139 -9.04 -9.08 -7.26
N GLN A 140 -8.79 -8.51 -6.09
CA GLN A 140 -7.71 -7.54 -5.91
C GLN A 140 -7.10 -7.58 -4.52
N ILE A 141 -5.85 -7.13 -4.43
CA ILE A 141 -5.20 -6.77 -3.17
C ILE A 141 -5.19 -5.26 -3.08
N THR A 142 -5.68 -4.71 -1.97
CA THR A 142 -5.57 -3.28 -1.71
C THR A 142 -4.61 -3.00 -0.59
N VAL A 143 -3.75 -2.02 -0.85
CA VAL A 143 -2.85 -1.42 0.12
C VAL A 143 -3.47 -0.13 0.61
N ASN A 144 -3.69 -0.01 1.92
CA ASN A 144 -4.17 1.21 2.57
C ASN A 144 -3.18 1.73 3.59
N GLY A 145 -3.36 3.00 3.93
CA GLY A 145 -2.69 3.60 5.08
C GLY A 145 -1.50 4.46 4.73
N PHE A 146 -1.33 4.85 3.46
CA PHE A 146 -0.34 5.84 3.09
C PHE A 146 -0.61 7.13 3.91
N THR A 147 0.33 7.47 4.80
CA THR A 147 0.18 8.53 5.80
C THR A 147 -0.21 9.86 5.17
N HIS A 148 -1.01 10.65 5.91
CA HIS A 148 -1.36 12.03 5.54
C HIS A 148 -0.08 12.84 5.27
N GLY A 149 0.15 13.22 4.02
CA GLY A 149 1.32 13.98 3.57
C GLY A 149 2.15 13.29 2.48
N VAL A 150 2.03 11.98 2.32
CA VAL A 150 2.63 11.22 1.21
C VAL A 150 1.66 11.22 0.03
N THR A 151 2.04 11.88 -1.06
CA THR A 151 1.17 12.03 -2.23
C THR A 151 1.07 10.78 -3.11
N ALA A 152 1.98 9.81 -2.92
CA ALA A 152 2.04 8.48 -3.52
C ALA A 152 3.20 7.67 -2.87
N PRO A 153 3.14 6.33 -2.82
CA PRO A 153 4.26 5.49 -2.37
C PRO A 153 5.52 5.68 -3.23
N ALA A 154 6.68 5.27 -2.70
CA ALA A 154 7.93 5.36 -3.43
C ALA A 154 7.94 4.41 -4.65
N SER A 155 8.60 4.85 -5.72
CA SER A 155 8.50 4.20 -7.03
C SER A 155 9.20 2.84 -7.16
N ASP A 156 9.99 2.48 -6.16
CA ASP A 156 10.74 1.23 -6.04
C ASP A 156 10.14 0.30 -4.96
N GLU A 157 8.92 0.58 -4.53
CA GLU A 157 8.14 -0.32 -3.68
C GLU A 157 7.27 -1.21 -4.57
N TRP A 158 6.98 -2.43 -4.10
CA TRP A 158 6.25 -3.40 -4.91
C TRP A 158 5.40 -4.34 -4.06
N ILE A 159 4.39 -4.91 -4.70
CA ILE A 159 3.50 -5.91 -4.12
C ILE A 159 3.81 -7.24 -4.81
N GLY A 160 3.99 -8.31 -4.03
CA GLY A 160 4.19 -9.66 -4.54
C GLY A 160 3.17 -10.64 -3.96
N ILE A 161 2.75 -11.61 -4.77
CA ILE A 161 1.85 -12.70 -4.39
C ILE A 161 2.61 -14.03 -4.43
N TYR A 162 2.49 -14.80 -3.36
CA TYR A 162 3.19 -16.07 -3.13
C TYR A 162 2.20 -17.15 -2.71
N LYS A 163 2.53 -18.44 -2.89
CA LYS A 163 1.78 -19.48 -2.18
C LYS A 163 2.00 -19.29 -0.68
N LYS A 164 1.03 -19.75 0.11
CA LYS A 164 1.11 -19.65 1.57
C LYS A 164 2.42 -20.26 2.08
N ASP A 165 3.08 -19.51 2.95
CA ASP A 165 4.30 -19.88 3.68
C ASP A 165 5.57 -20.09 2.81
N ASP A 166 5.53 -19.86 1.49
CA ASP A 166 6.73 -19.81 0.63
C ASP A 166 7.70 -18.71 1.09
N ASP A 167 8.99 -18.82 0.79
CA ASP A 167 9.95 -17.74 1.06
C ASP A 167 9.81 -16.57 0.05
N ASN A 168 10.66 -15.54 0.19
CA ASN A 168 10.64 -14.37 -0.69
C ASN A 168 11.46 -14.54 -1.99
N SER A 169 11.98 -15.73 -2.28
CA SER A 169 12.76 -15.97 -3.49
C SER A 169 11.97 -15.62 -4.75
N TRP A 170 12.64 -15.00 -5.74
CA TRP A 170 11.96 -14.53 -6.96
C TRP A 170 11.23 -15.66 -7.72
N GLY A 171 11.76 -16.89 -7.67
CA GLY A 171 11.11 -18.06 -8.28
C GLY A 171 9.75 -18.42 -7.69
N ASN A 172 9.44 -17.95 -6.48
CA ASN A 172 8.17 -18.20 -5.78
C ASN A 172 7.13 -17.11 -6.01
N VAL A 173 7.46 -16.06 -6.78
CA VAL A 173 6.56 -14.96 -7.11
C VAL A 173 5.56 -15.39 -8.17
N ILE A 174 4.29 -15.49 -7.83
CA ILE A 174 3.19 -15.85 -8.74
C ILE A 174 2.78 -14.64 -9.60
N GLN A 175 2.65 -13.49 -8.94
CA GLN A 175 2.28 -12.23 -9.56
C GLN A 175 2.89 -11.11 -8.73
N TRP A 176 3.30 -10.03 -9.38
CA TRP A 176 3.83 -8.85 -8.71
C TRP A 176 3.53 -7.58 -9.51
N VAL A 177 3.67 -6.42 -8.86
CA VAL A 177 3.54 -5.12 -9.50
C VAL A 177 4.31 -4.05 -8.74
N TRP A 178 4.94 -3.11 -9.45
CA TRP A 178 5.47 -1.90 -8.81
C TRP A 178 4.34 -0.99 -8.38
N THR A 179 4.47 -0.35 -7.23
CA THR A 179 3.46 0.59 -6.73
C THR A 179 3.29 1.81 -7.65
N LYS A 180 4.35 2.24 -8.35
CA LYS A 180 4.29 3.33 -9.35
C LYS A 180 3.41 3.00 -10.56
N ASP A 181 3.25 1.72 -10.87
CA ASP A 181 2.47 1.25 -12.01
C ASP A 181 0.98 1.08 -11.64
N LEU A 182 0.65 1.27 -10.35
CA LEU A 182 -0.71 1.25 -9.84
C LEU A 182 -1.29 2.67 -9.74
N LYS A 183 -2.59 2.78 -10.02
CA LYS A 183 -3.31 4.04 -9.89
C LYS A 183 -3.48 4.40 -8.42
N PHE A 184 -2.78 5.42 -7.95
CA PHE A 184 -2.96 5.98 -6.61
C PHE A 184 -4.32 6.65 -6.46
N LYS A 185 -5.15 6.13 -5.56
CA LYS A 185 -6.51 6.60 -5.31
C LYS A 185 -6.54 7.36 -3.99
N ARG A 186 -7.06 8.59 -4.04
CA ARG A 186 -7.31 9.42 -2.86
C ARG A 186 -8.76 9.28 -2.47
N ARG A 187 -9.05 8.78 -1.27
CA ARG A 187 -10.39 8.96 -0.69
C ARG A 187 -10.48 10.38 -0.10
N SER A 188 -11.71 10.83 0.15
CA SER A 188 -11.97 12.17 0.72
C SER A 188 -11.18 12.42 2.01
N ALA A 189 -11.10 13.67 2.47
CA ALA A 189 -10.26 14.14 3.58
C ALA A 189 -10.37 13.38 4.94
N ARG A 190 -11.28 12.41 5.07
CA ARG A 190 -11.46 11.57 6.26
C ARG A 190 -10.95 10.12 6.11
N TYR A 191 -10.44 9.74 4.95
CA TYR A 191 -10.04 8.36 4.65
C TYR A 191 -8.60 8.30 4.14
N THR A 192 -7.95 7.16 4.35
CA THR A 192 -6.58 6.89 3.89
C THR A 192 -6.53 6.70 2.37
N ASN A 193 -5.41 7.08 1.76
CA ASN A 193 -5.15 6.80 0.35
C ASN A 193 -4.90 5.30 0.14
N TYR A 194 -5.08 4.82 -1.09
CA TYR A 194 -4.96 3.40 -1.38
C TYR A 194 -4.49 3.07 -2.82
N LEU A 195 -4.01 1.84 -2.98
CA LEU A 195 -3.60 1.22 -4.25
C LEU A 195 -4.28 -0.14 -4.40
N ASP A 196 -4.78 -0.43 -5.60
CA ASP A 196 -5.36 -1.74 -5.93
C ASP A 196 -4.49 -2.49 -6.94
N MET A 197 -4.01 -3.67 -6.57
CA MET A 197 -3.42 -4.65 -7.46
C MET A 197 -4.51 -5.64 -7.89
N TYR A 198 -4.88 -5.62 -9.17
CA TYR A 198 -5.80 -6.61 -9.74
C TYR A 198 -5.09 -7.95 -9.93
N LEU A 199 -5.73 -9.03 -9.52
CA LEU A 199 -5.20 -10.38 -9.64
C LEU A 199 -5.59 -11.00 -10.99
N ASP A 200 -4.63 -11.64 -11.66
CA ASP A 200 -4.91 -12.49 -12.82
C ASP A 200 -5.41 -13.84 -12.33
N THR A 201 -6.74 -14.02 -12.31
CA THR A 201 -7.40 -15.16 -11.67
C THR A 201 -7.00 -16.51 -12.24
N ASN A 202 -6.42 -16.55 -13.45
CA ASN A 202 -5.95 -17.79 -14.08
C ASN A 202 -4.67 -18.34 -13.44
N LYS A 203 -3.97 -17.56 -12.61
CA LYS A 203 -2.74 -17.96 -11.91
C LYS A 203 -2.98 -18.65 -10.57
N TYR A 204 -4.23 -18.77 -10.16
CA TYR A 204 -4.61 -19.19 -8.81
C TYR A 204 -5.48 -20.45 -8.83
N GLU A 205 -5.15 -21.37 -7.92
CA GLU A 205 -5.90 -22.60 -7.69
C GLU A 205 -7.06 -22.30 -6.73
N VAL A 206 -8.29 -22.68 -7.11
CA VAL A 206 -9.48 -22.46 -6.28
C VAL A 206 -9.37 -23.27 -4.99
N GLY A 207 -9.50 -22.59 -3.85
CA GLY A 207 -9.39 -23.18 -2.53
C GLY A 207 -7.98 -23.18 -1.95
N ALA A 208 -6.95 -22.83 -2.72
CA ALA A 208 -5.59 -22.68 -2.21
C ALA A 208 -5.41 -21.38 -1.40
N GLU A 209 -4.43 -21.39 -0.51
CA GLU A 209 -4.06 -20.22 0.30
C GLU A 209 -2.78 -19.55 -0.23
N TYR A 210 -2.77 -18.24 -0.16
CA TYR A 210 -1.73 -17.36 -0.71
C TYR A 210 -1.36 -16.27 0.29
N GLU A 211 -0.22 -15.64 0.07
CA GLU A 211 0.19 -14.41 0.77
C GLU A 211 0.36 -13.26 -0.21
N ALA A 212 -0.23 -12.11 0.13
CA ALA A 212 0.14 -10.84 -0.49
C ALA A 212 1.13 -10.12 0.43
N ARG A 213 2.26 -9.71 -0.13
CA ARG A 213 3.38 -9.09 0.58
C ARG A 213 3.69 -7.72 -0.02
N TYR A 214 3.97 -6.75 0.83
CA TYR A 214 4.42 -5.41 0.45
C TYR A 214 5.89 -5.26 0.79
N PHE A 215 6.66 -4.78 -0.18
CA PHE A 215 8.11 -4.63 -0.08
C PHE A 215 8.51 -3.18 -0.26
N LEU A 216 9.43 -2.74 0.58
CA LEU A 216 10.00 -1.40 0.53
C LEU A 216 11.32 -1.44 -0.23
N ASN A 217 11.69 -0.33 -0.88
CA ASN A 217 13.07 -0.06 -1.28
C ASN A 217 13.69 -1.12 -2.21
N ASN A 218 12.88 -1.73 -3.08
CA ASN A 218 13.27 -2.85 -3.93
C ASN A 218 14.03 -3.94 -3.16
N SER A 219 13.58 -4.25 -1.94
CA SER A 219 14.10 -5.35 -1.15
C SER A 219 13.22 -6.59 -1.27
N PHE A 220 13.73 -7.70 -0.75
CA PHE A 220 12.98 -8.91 -0.48
C PHE A 220 12.62 -9.06 1.00
N ASP A 221 12.72 -7.99 1.79
CA ASP A 221 12.29 -7.97 3.19
C ASP A 221 10.83 -7.56 3.27
N THR A 222 10.00 -8.46 3.79
CA THR A 222 8.56 -8.22 3.87
C THR A 222 8.25 -7.12 4.88
N HIS A 223 7.74 -5.98 4.41
CA HIS A 223 7.28 -4.90 5.30
C HIS A 223 5.91 -5.20 5.91
N LYS A 224 4.98 -5.68 5.08
CA LYS A 224 3.62 -6.05 5.49
C LYS A 224 3.16 -7.26 4.69
N LYS A 225 2.34 -8.12 5.29
CA LYS A 225 1.67 -9.20 4.57
C LYS A 225 0.30 -9.53 5.10
N ILE A 226 -0.51 -10.16 4.25
CA ILE A 226 -1.76 -10.82 4.61
C ILE A 226 -1.83 -12.22 3.98
N LYS A 227 -2.49 -13.13 4.68
CA LYS A 227 -2.91 -14.42 4.12
C LYS A 227 -4.30 -14.27 3.52
N PHE A 228 -4.55 -14.94 2.40
CA PHE A 228 -5.89 -15.03 1.82
C PHE A 228 -6.09 -16.39 1.16
N LYS A 229 -7.35 -16.85 1.14
CA LYS A 229 -7.76 -18.05 0.40
C LYS A 229 -8.37 -17.60 -0.92
N PHE A 230 -7.86 -18.11 -2.04
CA PHE A 230 -8.44 -17.78 -3.34
C PHE A 230 -9.71 -18.59 -3.52
N THR A 231 -10.85 -17.91 -3.59
CA THR A 231 -12.15 -18.54 -3.78
C THR A 231 -12.87 -17.89 -4.95
N ILE A 232 -13.60 -18.71 -5.69
CA ILE A 232 -14.57 -18.23 -6.67
C ILE A 232 -15.95 -18.53 -6.06
N PRO A 233 -16.87 -17.56 -6.02
CA PRO A 233 -18.22 -17.80 -5.53
C PRO A 233 -18.83 -18.98 -6.26
N ASN A 234 -19.33 -19.96 -5.49
CA ASN A 234 -20.05 -21.06 -6.09
C ASN A 234 -21.34 -20.51 -6.74
N LYS A 235 -21.38 -20.61 -8.07
CA LYS A 235 -22.52 -20.15 -8.86
C LYS A 235 -23.73 -21.04 -8.63
N LEU A 236 -23.50 -22.33 -8.36
CA LEU A 236 -24.54 -23.32 -8.12
C LEU A 236 -24.75 -23.51 -6.62
N LYS A 237 -25.99 -23.35 -6.16
CA LYS A 237 -26.37 -23.53 -4.76
C LYS A 237 -27.55 -24.48 -4.65
N GLY A 238 -27.50 -25.32 -3.63
CA GLY A 238 -28.58 -26.19 -3.20
C GLY A 238 -28.95 -25.89 -1.77
N PHE A 239 -30.24 -25.86 -1.47
CA PHE A 239 -30.71 -25.88 -0.09
C PHE A 239 -32.01 -26.64 0.03
N TYR A 240 -32.17 -27.34 1.15
CA TYR A 240 -33.41 -27.97 1.56
C TYR A 240 -34.17 -27.06 2.52
N SER A 241 -35.48 -26.94 2.30
CA SER A 241 -36.41 -26.27 3.20
C SER A 241 -37.36 -27.32 3.77
N SER A 242 -37.24 -27.62 5.06
CA SER A 242 -38.16 -28.52 5.77
C SER A 242 -39.58 -27.98 5.81
N VAL A 243 -39.75 -26.66 5.97
CA VAL A 243 -41.06 -25.99 5.99
C VAL A 243 -41.82 -26.20 4.68
N ALA A 244 -41.13 -26.05 3.54
CA ALA A 244 -41.74 -26.23 2.22
C ALA A 244 -41.65 -27.68 1.70
N ASN A 245 -41.05 -28.60 2.46
CA ASN A 245 -40.60 -29.91 2.03
C ASN A 245 -40.06 -29.93 0.59
N SER A 246 -39.05 -29.08 0.34
CA SER A 246 -38.56 -28.78 -1.02
C SER A 246 -37.05 -28.60 -1.07
N ILE A 247 -36.44 -29.01 -2.18
CA ILE A 247 -35.05 -28.65 -2.52
C ILE A 247 -35.08 -27.56 -3.57
N TYR A 248 -34.30 -26.51 -3.34
CA TYR A 248 -34.13 -25.41 -4.27
C TYR A 248 -32.75 -25.48 -4.91
N VAL A 249 -32.74 -25.47 -6.23
CA VAL A 249 -31.57 -25.23 -7.06
C VAL A 249 -31.51 -23.76 -7.37
N THR A 250 -30.35 -23.14 -7.18
CA THR A 250 -30.07 -21.78 -7.61
C THR A 250 -28.80 -21.79 -8.45
N LEU A 251 -28.83 -21.11 -9.59
CA LEU A 251 -27.65 -20.81 -10.38
C LEU A 251 -27.51 -19.30 -10.56
N ASN A 252 -26.35 -18.76 -10.20
CA ASN A 252 -25.99 -17.37 -10.44
C ASN A 252 -24.94 -17.28 -11.55
N GLU A 253 -25.40 -17.29 -12.79
CA GLU A 253 -24.56 -17.29 -13.98
C GLU A 253 -25.07 -16.23 -14.96
N PRO A 254 -24.28 -15.17 -15.23
CA PRO A 254 -24.61 -14.20 -16.26
C PRO A 254 -24.75 -14.88 -17.63
N ASN A 255 -25.80 -14.52 -18.38
CA ASN A 255 -26.07 -15.05 -19.73
C ASN A 255 -26.21 -16.58 -19.79
N PHE A 256 -26.73 -17.20 -18.73
CA PHE A 256 -27.00 -18.64 -18.73
C PHE A 256 -27.96 -19.01 -19.88
N SER A 257 -27.44 -19.80 -20.82
CA SER A 257 -28.17 -20.31 -21.98
C SER A 257 -27.83 -21.79 -22.12
N PRO A 258 -28.46 -22.67 -21.32
CA PRO A 258 -28.11 -24.09 -21.31
C PRO A 258 -28.46 -24.76 -22.64
N ASN A 259 -27.65 -25.73 -23.04
CA ASN A 259 -28.05 -26.67 -24.07
C ASN A 259 -29.31 -27.42 -23.59
N PRO A 260 -30.29 -27.73 -24.46
CA PRO A 260 -31.47 -28.51 -24.08
C PRO A 260 -31.18 -29.88 -23.45
N LYS A 261 -29.96 -30.40 -23.63
CA LYS A 261 -29.44 -31.65 -23.04
C LYS A 261 -28.62 -31.44 -21.76
N ASP A 262 -28.40 -30.21 -21.32
CA ASP A 262 -27.76 -29.95 -20.03
C ASP A 262 -28.74 -30.24 -18.89
N TRP A 263 -28.27 -30.76 -17.76
CA TRP A 263 -29.13 -31.17 -16.66
C TRP A 263 -28.47 -31.02 -15.29
N PHE A 264 -29.30 -30.86 -14.27
CA PHE A 264 -28.91 -30.84 -12.86
C PHE A 264 -29.39 -32.12 -12.18
N GLY A 265 -28.52 -32.76 -11.39
CA GLY A 265 -28.86 -33.92 -10.58
C GLY A 265 -28.58 -33.66 -9.10
N ILE A 266 -29.39 -34.25 -8.23
CA ILE A 266 -29.17 -34.30 -6.78
C ILE A 266 -28.55 -35.66 -6.45
N TYR A 267 -27.51 -35.66 -5.61
CA TYR A 267 -26.75 -36.84 -5.20
C TYR A 267 -26.51 -36.80 -3.69
N LYS A 268 -26.34 -37.95 -3.02
CA LYS A 268 -25.71 -37.96 -1.70
C LYS A 268 -24.23 -37.57 -1.87
N VAL A 269 -23.69 -36.88 -0.88
CA VAL A 269 -22.28 -36.46 -0.90
C VAL A 269 -21.38 -37.70 -0.87
N GLY A 270 -20.42 -37.75 -1.79
CA GLY A 270 -19.49 -38.88 -1.94
C GLY A 270 -19.85 -39.88 -3.03
N ASP A 271 -21.12 -39.92 -3.48
CA ASP A 271 -21.55 -40.85 -4.53
C ASP A 271 -20.89 -40.58 -5.87
N SER A 272 -20.70 -41.63 -6.68
CA SER A 272 -20.23 -41.49 -8.07
C SER A 272 -21.27 -40.79 -8.95
N ASN A 273 -20.87 -40.32 -10.14
CA ASN A 273 -21.79 -39.68 -11.11
C ASN A 273 -22.68 -40.69 -11.87
N ALA A 274 -22.70 -41.97 -11.48
CA ALA A 274 -23.52 -42.96 -12.15
C ALA A 274 -25.01 -42.63 -12.01
N TRP A 275 -25.80 -42.86 -13.07
CA TRP A 275 -27.24 -42.55 -13.09
C TRP A 275 -28.01 -43.19 -11.93
N VAL A 276 -27.59 -44.39 -11.49
CA VAL A 276 -28.20 -45.10 -10.35
C VAL A 276 -28.16 -44.30 -9.04
N ASN A 277 -27.23 -43.34 -8.91
CA ASN A 277 -27.09 -42.49 -7.72
C ASN A 277 -27.85 -41.16 -7.85
N VAL A 278 -28.54 -40.91 -8.97
CA VAL A 278 -29.34 -39.70 -9.16
C VAL A 278 -30.65 -39.84 -8.41
N VAL A 279 -30.82 -39.09 -7.32
CA VAL A 279 -32.06 -39.19 -6.52
C VAL A 279 -33.20 -38.32 -7.05
N ARG A 280 -32.86 -37.21 -7.69
CA ARG A 280 -33.77 -36.28 -8.40
C ARG A 280 -32.98 -35.53 -9.46
N TRP A 281 -33.62 -35.11 -10.54
CA TRP A 281 -32.96 -34.36 -11.60
C TRP A 281 -33.91 -33.44 -12.35
N VAL A 282 -33.36 -32.43 -13.02
CA VAL A 282 -34.10 -31.50 -13.87
C VAL A 282 -33.27 -31.09 -15.08
N TRP A 283 -33.89 -30.97 -16.25
CA TRP A 283 -33.25 -30.34 -17.41
C TRP A 283 -32.93 -28.88 -17.10
N ALA A 284 -31.73 -28.43 -17.50
CA ALA A 284 -31.27 -27.08 -17.21
C ALA A 284 -32.16 -25.99 -17.82
N LYS A 285 -32.77 -26.26 -18.98
CA LYS A 285 -33.76 -25.38 -19.63
C LYS A 285 -35.02 -25.11 -18.80
N ASN A 286 -35.30 -25.93 -17.78
CA ASN A 286 -36.48 -25.77 -16.93
C ASN A 286 -36.21 -24.86 -15.72
N LEU A 287 -34.95 -24.45 -15.48
CA LEU A 287 -34.67 -23.41 -14.51
C LEU A 287 -35.28 -22.09 -14.98
N LYS A 288 -35.88 -21.34 -14.07
CA LYS A 288 -36.56 -20.08 -14.37
C LYS A 288 -35.69 -18.90 -13.94
N ALA A 289 -35.56 -17.91 -14.81
CA ALA A 289 -34.95 -16.65 -14.43
C ALA A 289 -35.83 -15.94 -13.39
N ARG A 290 -35.23 -15.46 -12.31
CA ARG A 290 -35.94 -14.69 -11.29
C ARG A 290 -36.28 -13.31 -11.86
N SER A 291 -37.56 -12.92 -11.77
CA SER A 291 -38.12 -11.75 -12.47
C SER A 291 -37.32 -10.44 -12.32
N ASN A 292 -36.67 -10.24 -11.17
CA ASN A 292 -35.89 -9.03 -10.87
C ASN A 292 -34.37 -9.22 -10.95
N TYR A 293 -33.88 -10.41 -11.30
CA TYR A 293 -32.45 -10.74 -11.34
C TYR A 293 -32.13 -11.61 -12.57
N ARG A 294 -31.81 -10.97 -13.71
CA ARG A 294 -31.56 -11.66 -15.00
C ARG A 294 -30.38 -12.65 -15.00
N HIS A 295 -29.59 -12.70 -13.92
CA HIS A 295 -28.46 -13.62 -13.76
C HIS A 295 -28.73 -14.73 -12.74
N TYR A 296 -29.93 -14.76 -12.15
CA TYR A 296 -30.32 -15.71 -11.12
C TYR A 296 -31.40 -16.63 -11.66
N PHE A 297 -31.11 -17.92 -11.68
CA PHE A 297 -31.99 -18.97 -12.19
C PHE A 297 -32.32 -19.93 -11.06
N ASP A 298 -33.57 -20.36 -10.95
CA ASP A 298 -34.00 -21.28 -9.92
C ASP A 298 -34.86 -22.44 -10.41
N TYR A 299 -34.85 -23.52 -9.63
CA TYR A 299 -35.78 -24.62 -9.78
C TYR A 299 -36.11 -25.19 -8.41
N GLN A 300 -37.37 -25.60 -8.22
CA GLN A 300 -37.85 -26.19 -6.98
C GLN A 300 -38.28 -27.63 -7.22
N PHE A 301 -37.59 -28.56 -6.57
CA PHE A 301 -38.09 -29.92 -6.37
C PHE A 301 -39.03 -29.90 -5.17
N LYS A 302 -40.33 -30.15 -5.42
CA LYS A 302 -41.36 -30.23 -4.38
C LYS A 302 -41.54 -31.67 -3.90
N ASN A 303 -42.15 -31.83 -2.73
CA ASN A 303 -42.53 -33.12 -2.15
C ASN A 303 -41.33 -34.05 -2.07
N ILE A 304 -40.30 -33.58 -1.36
CA ILE A 304 -39.09 -34.37 -1.16
C ILE A 304 -39.42 -35.55 -0.27
N ASP A 305 -39.07 -36.73 -0.76
CA ASP A 305 -39.15 -38.00 -0.07
C ASP A 305 -37.78 -38.66 -0.26
N LEU A 306 -36.82 -38.12 0.47
CA LEU A 306 -35.42 -38.53 0.47
C LEU A 306 -35.01 -38.75 1.92
N GLU A 307 -34.20 -39.76 2.15
CA GLU A 307 -33.66 -40.06 3.48
C GLU A 307 -32.85 -38.87 4.03
N GLU A 308 -32.85 -38.73 5.35
CA GLU A 308 -31.97 -37.79 6.05
C GLU A 308 -30.50 -38.02 5.63
N GLY A 309 -29.78 -36.94 5.37
CA GLY A 309 -28.39 -37.03 4.93
C GLY A 309 -27.85 -35.75 4.31
N LYS A 310 -26.58 -35.83 3.90
CA LYS A 310 -25.89 -34.76 3.17
C LYS A 310 -26.00 -34.99 1.67
N TYR A 311 -26.50 -33.98 0.96
CA TYR A 311 -26.70 -34.00 -0.48
C TYR A 311 -25.98 -32.84 -1.16
N GLU A 312 -25.73 -32.96 -2.46
CA GLU A 312 -25.17 -31.91 -3.31
C GLU A 312 -25.90 -31.88 -4.66
N ILE A 313 -25.90 -30.73 -5.33
CA ILE A 313 -26.37 -30.59 -6.72
C ILE A 313 -25.16 -30.62 -7.65
N ARG A 314 -25.27 -31.36 -8.74
CA ARG A 314 -24.27 -31.41 -9.81
C ARG A 314 -24.89 -30.94 -11.11
N TYR A 315 -24.16 -30.12 -11.87
CA TYR A 315 -24.53 -29.66 -13.20
C TYR A 315 -23.72 -30.41 -14.26
N PHE A 316 -24.39 -30.94 -15.28
CA PHE A 316 -23.81 -31.74 -16.35
C PHE A 316 -24.13 -31.15 -17.72
N LEU A 317 -23.16 -31.23 -18.62
CA LEU A 317 -23.29 -30.73 -19.98
C LEU A 317 -23.65 -31.84 -20.96
N ASN A 318 -24.48 -31.51 -21.96
CA ASN A 318 -24.77 -32.32 -23.16
C ASN A 318 -25.16 -33.78 -22.88
N ASN A 319 -26.00 -34.01 -21.88
CA ASN A 319 -26.44 -35.34 -21.44
C ASN A 319 -25.27 -36.29 -21.14
N SER A 320 -24.17 -35.74 -20.61
CA SER A 320 -23.02 -36.49 -20.11
C SER A 320 -23.11 -36.72 -18.60
N PHE A 321 -22.16 -37.49 -18.07
CA PHE A 321 -21.93 -37.69 -16.64
C PHE A 321 -20.64 -37.00 -16.14
N THR A 322 -20.09 -36.08 -16.95
CA THR A 322 -18.97 -35.23 -16.58
C THR A 322 -19.51 -33.98 -15.90
N VAL A 323 -19.13 -33.79 -14.63
CA VAL A 323 -19.60 -32.66 -13.82
C VAL A 323 -18.90 -31.38 -14.27
N ASN A 324 -19.71 -30.34 -14.51
CA ASN A 324 -19.24 -28.99 -14.81
C ASN A 324 -19.18 -28.12 -13.53
N HIS A 325 -20.22 -28.16 -12.70
CA HIS A 325 -20.28 -27.48 -11.41
C HIS A 325 -20.91 -28.35 -10.33
N LYS A 326 -20.51 -28.13 -9.07
CA LYS A 326 -21.14 -28.72 -7.89
C LYS A 326 -21.58 -27.62 -6.94
N SER A 327 -22.72 -27.79 -6.27
CA SER A 327 -23.06 -26.96 -5.12
C SER A 327 -22.22 -27.34 -3.90
N ASP A 328 -22.17 -26.46 -2.93
CA ASP A 328 -21.79 -26.86 -1.58
C ASP A 328 -22.82 -27.88 -1.03
N PRO A 329 -22.44 -28.79 -0.14
CA PRO A 329 -23.36 -29.73 0.50
C PRO A 329 -24.47 -29.03 1.30
N PHE A 330 -25.66 -29.61 1.28
CA PHE A 330 -26.78 -29.25 2.15
C PHE A 330 -27.35 -30.48 2.86
N ILE A 331 -28.03 -30.26 3.97
CA ILE A 331 -28.57 -31.33 4.82
C ILE A 331 -30.08 -31.43 4.60
N ILE A 332 -30.56 -32.64 4.31
CA ILE A 332 -31.97 -33.01 4.45
C ILE A 332 -32.14 -33.59 5.85
N LYS A 333 -33.17 -33.15 6.57
CA LYS A 333 -33.56 -33.60 7.91
C LYS A 333 -35.03 -33.93 7.94
#